data_AF-A0A1Y1VJR5-F1
#
_entry.id   AF-A0A1Y1VJR5-F1
#
_cell.length_a   1.000
_cell.length_b   1.000
_cell.length_c   1.000
_cell.angle_alpha   90.00
_cell.angle_beta   90.00
_cell.angle_gamma   90.00
#
_symmetry.space_group_name_H-M   'P 1'
#
loop_
_entity.id
_entity.type
_entity.pdbx_description
1 polymer ?
#
loop_
_entity_poly.entity_id
_entity_poly.type
_entity_poly.pdbx_seq_one_letter_code
_entity_poly.pdbx_strand_id
1 'polypeptide(L)'
;MNIYEYIKLYNSTNEQHYGDTIISYRCNKDDECLYNKCVDNYCIFNDKASVEHCDNIYLCHRKSYNYCGKAYRNTCKTIDERSSKLCIDELCIAQENSPSDSED
;
A
#
# COMPACT_ATOMS: atom_id res chain seq x y z
N MET A 1 13.29 -8.77 16.71
CA MET A 1 13.50 -8.10 15.41
C MET A 1 12.45 -7.01 15.31
N ASN A 2 12.84 -5.74 15.38
CA ASN A 2 11.86 -4.66 15.29
C ASN A 2 11.44 -4.47 13.82
N ILE A 3 10.31 -3.80 13.58
CA ILE A 3 9.80 -3.59 12.22
C ILE A 3 10.78 -2.75 11.36
N TYR A 4 11.61 -1.92 11.99
CA TYR A 4 12.65 -1.13 11.33
C TYR A 4 13.80 -1.98 10.78
N GLU A 5 14.24 -3.01 11.49
CA GLU A 5 15.24 -3.98 11.02
C GLU A 5 14.67 -4.84 9.89
N TYR A 6 13.39 -5.21 9.98
CA TYR A 6 12.70 -5.95 8.92
C TYR A 6 12.58 -5.13 7.62
N ILE A 7 12.22 -3.84 7.72
CA ILE A 7 12.13 -2.94 6.56
C ILE A 7 13.53 -2.69 5.96
N LYS A 8 14.57 -2.50 6.80
CA LYS A 8 15.96 -2.39 6.32
C LYS A 8 16.43 -3.65 5.57
N LEU A 9 16.05 -4.84 6.05
CA LEU A 9 16.36 -6.12 5.39
C LEU A 9 15.57 -6.31 4.08
N TYR A 10 14.29 -5.92 4.04
CA TYR A 10 13.46 -6.06 2.83
C TYR A 10 13.85 -5.07 1.73
N ASN A 11 14.29 -3.86 2.12
CA ASN A 11 14.76 -2.81 1.20
C ASN A 11 16.24 -3.00 0.78
N SER A 12 16.90 -4.11 1.15
CA SER A 12 18.31 -4.34 0.78
C SER A 12 18.49 -4.62 -0.72
N THR A 13 17.42 -4.91 -1.45
CA THR A 13 17.39 -4.83 -2.92
C THR A 13 17.03 -3.40 -3.29
N ASN A 14 18.05 -2.59 -3.58
CA ASN A 14 17.99 -1.15 -3.84
C ASN A 14 16.95 -0.74 -4.92
N GLU A 15 16.54 -1.68 -5.78
CA GLU A 15 15.57 -1.51 -6.85
C GLU A 15 14.73 -2.80 -6.94
N GLN A 16 13.40 -2.68 -6.89
CA GLN A 16 12.50 -3.78 -7.24
C GLN A 16 11.86 -3.50 -8.60
N HIS A 17 12.00 -4.44 -9.53
CA HIS A 17 11.37 -4.40 -10.84
C HIS A 17 10.01 -5.09 -10.78
N TYR A 18 8.94 -4.32 -11.00
CA TYR A 18 7.59 -4.85 -11.22
C TYR A 18 7.21 -4.58 -12.68
N GLY A 19 7.59 -5.52 -13.57
CA GLY A 19 7.49 -5.31 -15.02
C GLY A 19 8.37 -4.14 -15.48
N ASP A 20 7.77 -3.16 -16.15
CA ASP A 20 8.45 -1.93 -16.60
C ASP A 20 8.57 -0.85 -15.50
N THR A 21 8.05 -1.11 -14.30
CA THR A 21 8.10 -0.18 -13.17
C THR A 21 9.31 -0.44 -12.27
N ILE A 22 10.15 0.58 -12.08
CA ILE A 22 11.27 0.54 -11.15
C ILE A 22 10.85 1.19 -9.83
N ILE A 23 10.83 0.41 -8.75
CA ILE A 23 10.62 0.91 -7.39
C ILE A 23 11.99 1.14 -6.76
N SER A 24 12.41 2.40 -6.68
CA SER A 24 13.60 2.82 -5.92
C SER A 24 13.19 3.20 -4.51
N TYR A 25 13.92 2.68 -3.52
CA TYR A 25 13.73 3.05 -2.11
C TYR A 25 14.68 4.18 -1.67
N ARG A 26 15.47 4.75 -2.60
CA ARG A 26 16.42 5.81 -2.30
C ARG A 26 15.76 7.19 -2.27
N CYS A 27 16.22 8.03 -1.37
CA CYS A 27 15.75 9.40 -1.21
C CYS A 27 16.88 10.33 -0.77
N ASN A 28 16.76 11.61 -1.10
CA ASN A 28 17.59 12.69 -0.59
C ASN A 28 16.80 13.61 0.36
N LYS A 29 15.47 13.61 0.25
CA LYS A 29 14.55 14.44 1.00
C LYS A 29 13.33 13.63 1.43
N ASP A 30 12.66 14.07 2.49
CA ASP A 30 11.47 13.41 3.02
C ASP A 30 10.34 13.34 1.98
N ASP A 31 10.13 14.41 1.21
CA ASP A 31 9.06 14.54 0.20
C ASP A 31 9.24 13.64 -1.04
N GLU A 32 10.43 13.07 -1.23
CA GLU A 32 10.69 12.04 -2.24
C GLU A 32 10.12 10.68 -1.82
N CYS A 33 9.76 10.50 -0.54
CA CYS A 33 9.22 9.26 0.01
C CYS A 33 7.71 9.30 0.16
N LEU A 34 7.05 8.18 -0.16
CA LEU A 34 5.61 7.99 0.03
C LEU A 34 5.16 8.36 1.45
N TYR A 35 5.90 7.88 2.47
CA TYR A 35 5.63 8.16 3.88
C TYR A 35 6.30 9.45 4.40
N ASN A 36 6.70 10.34 3.51
CA ASN A 36 7.34 11.62 3.86
C ASN A 36 8.48 11.47 4.88
N LYS A 37 9.32 10.43 4.71
CA LYS A 37 10.39 10.12 5.65
C LYS A 37 11.57 9.40 4.98
N CYS A 38 12.68 10.12 4.93
CA CYS A 38 13.96 9.68 4.43
C CYS A 38 14.96 9.56 5.58
N VAL A 39 15.58 8.40 5.76
CA VAL A 39 16.63 8.17 6.76
C VAL A 39 17.75 7.37 6.11
N ASP A 40 18.99 7.85 6.25
CA ASP A 40 20.19 7.22 5.68
C ASP A 40 20.09 6.98 4.15
N ASN A 41 19.44 7.91 3.43
CA ASN A 41 19.10 7.81 2.01
C ASN A 41 18.10 6.70 1.63
N TYR A 42 17.31 6.21 2.59
CA TYR A 42 16.23 5.25 2.33
C TYR A 42 14.88 5.75 2.83
N CYS A 43 13.84 5.51 2.03
CA CYS A 43 12.47 5.74 2.44
C CYS A 43 12.07 4.73 3.51
N ILE A 44 11.59 5.25 4.63
CA ILE A 44 11.11 4.43 5.73
C ILE A 44 9.64 4.72 6.02
N PHE A 45 8.97 3.75 6.65
CA PHE A 45 7.61 3.94 7.12
C PHE A 45 7.54 5.02 8.20
N ASN A 46 6.53 5.88 8.10
CA ASN A 46 6.22 6.94 9.06
C ASN A 46 4.71 6.89 9.34
N ASP A 47 4.36 6.54 10.58
CA ASP A 47 2.99 6.38 11.04
C ASP A 47 2.21 7.72 11.10
N LYS A 48 2.92 8.84 11.07
CA LYS A 48 2.33 10.20 11.02
C LYS A 48 2.06 10.70 9.62
N ALA A 49 2.57 10.04 8.58
CA ALA A 49 2.34 10.46 7.22
C ALA A 49 0.88 10.18 6.83
N SER A 50 0.19 11.18 6.27
CA SER A 50 -1.17 11.03 5.75
C SER A 50 -1.14 10.36 4.37
N VAL A 51 -0.55 9.17 4.30
CA VAL A 51 -0.57 8.38 3.07
C VAL A 51 -1.95 7.77 2.95
N GLU A 52 -2.77 8.39 2.10
CA GLU A 52 -4.05 7.85 1.73
C GLU A 52 -3.83 6.76 0.67
N HIS A 53 -4.17 5.52 1.00
CA HIS A 53 -4.12 4.43 0.04
C HIS A 53 -5.49 4.33 -0.63
N CYS A 54 -5.54 4.35 -1.96
CA CYS A 54 -6.78 4.28 -2.73
C CYS A 54 -6.83 3.01 -3.57
N ASP A 55 -7.98 2.34 -3.54
CA ASP A 55 -8.27 1.13 -4.29
C ASP A 55 -9.51 1.28 -5.16
N ASN A 56 -9.52 0.53 -6.27
CA ASN A 56 -10.69 0.41 -7.15
C ASN A 56 -11.60 -0.71 -6.64
N ILE A 57 -12.63 -0.42 -5.84
CA ILE A 57 -13.57 -1.45 -5.40
C ILE A 57 -14.40 -1.96 -6.57
N TYR A 58 -14.31 -3.25 -6.88
CA TYR A 58 -15.07 -3.87 -7.96
C TYR A 58 -16.42 -4.40 -7.45
N LEU A 59 -17.49 -3.99 -8.11
CA LEU A 59 -18.85 -4.46 -7.97
C LEU A 59 -19.18 -5.39 -9.16
N CYS A 60 -20.17 -6.27 -9.01
CA CYS A 60 -20.63 -7.13 -10.10
C CYS A 60 -20.94 -6.33 -11.38
N HIS A 61 -20.63 -6.91 -12.55
CA HIS A 61 -20.83 -6.34 -13.90
C HIS A 61 -20.16 -4.98 -14.14
N ARG A 62 -18.83 -4.99 -14.36
CA ARG A 62 -18.00 -3.86 -14.85
C ARG A 62 -18.12 -2.54 -14.07
N LYS A 63 -18.76 -2.55 -12.91
CA LYS A 63 -18.89 -1.38 -12.05
C LYS A 63 -17.75 -1.37 -11.06
N SER A 64 -17.08 -0.25 -10.94
CA SER A 64 -16.11 -0.01 -9.87
C SER A 64 -16.22 1.40 -9.35
N TYR A 65 -15.67 1.63 -8.17
CA TYR A 65 -15.50 2.97 -7.63
C TYR A 65 -14.20 3.04 -6.83
N ASN A 66 -13.57 4.21 -6.85
CA ASN A 66 -12.39 4.46 -6.03
C ASN A 66 -12.80 4.67 -4.57
N TYR A 67 -12.07 4.05 -3.66
CA TYR A 67 -12.22 4.26 -2.23
C TYR A 67 -10.85 4.34 -1.57
N CYS A 68 -10.68 5.31 -0.68
CA CYS A 68 -9.41 5.61 -0.03
C CYS A 68 -9.49 5.35 1.48
N GLY A 69 -8.38 4.90 2.06
CA GLY A 69 -8.26 4.59 3.48
C GLY A 69 -6.88 4.09 3.85
N LYS A 70 -6.79 3.32 4.94
CA LYS A 70 -5.56 2.68 5.40
C LYS A 70 -5.05 1.66 4.39
N ALA A 71 -3.73 1.61 4.25
CA ALA A 71 -3.02 0.64 3.42
C ALA A 71 -3.14 -0.80 3.94
N TYR A 72 -2.82 -1.76 3.08
CA TYR A 72 -2.78 -3.17 3.44
C TYR A 72 -1.84 -3.45 4.60
N ARG A 73 -2.17 -4.46 5.40
CA ARG A 73 -1.46 -4.89 6.63
C ARG A 73 -1.47 -3.88 7.77
N ASN A 74 -2.12 -2.72 7.63
CA ASN A 74 -2.40 -1.86 8.77
C ASN A 74 -3.54 -2.43 9.63
N THR A 75 -3.50 -2.15 10.93
CA THR A 75 -4.55 -2.58 11.86
C THR A 75 -5.85 -1.83 11.62
N CYS A 76 -6.97 -2.54 11.73
CA CYS A 76 -8.29 -2.01 11.43
C CYS A 76 -9.37 -2.47 12.40
N LYS A 77 -10.35 -1.58 12.64
CA LYS A 77 -11.54 -1.91 13.43
C LYS A 77 -12.81 -1.93 12.60
N THR A 78 -12.91 -1.07 11.58
CA THR A 78 -14.10 -0.94 10.73
C THR A 78 -13.73 -0.93 9.25
N ILE A 79 -14.67 -1.35 8.39
CA ILE A 79 -14.49 -1.40 6.93
C ILE A 79 -14.20 -0.04 6.30
N ASP A 80 -14.71 1.03 6.89
CA ASP A 80 -14.54 2.39 6.38
C ASP A 80 -13.13 2.96 6.63
N GLU A 81 -12.35 2.33 7.51
CA GLU A 81 -10.96 2.74 7.73
C GLU A 81 -10.02 2.33 6.58
N ARG A 82 -10.48 1.59 5.55
CA ARG A 82 -9.58 0.84 4.63
C ARG A 82 -9.85 1.14 3.17
N SER A 83 -8.81 1.19 2.36
CA SER A 83 -8.92 1.35 0.90
C SER A 83 -9.78 0.26 0.25
N SER A 84 -9.64 -0.99 0.68
CA SER A 84 -10.27 -2.19 0.08
C SER A 84 -11.63 -2.55 0.67
N LYS A 85 -12.06 -1.87 1.74
CA LYS A 85 -13.21 -2.24 2.57
C LYS A 85 -13.16 -3.64 3.22
N LEU A 86 -11.99 -4.28 3.33
CA LEU A 86 -11.85 -5.61 3.93
C LEU A 86 -10.94 -5.62 5.18
N CYS A 87 -11.47 -6.08 6.34
CA CYS A 87 -10.67 -6.47 7.54
C CYS A 87 -10.82 -7.96 7.59
N ILE A 88 -9.71 -8.64 7.68
CA ILE A 88 -9.71 -10.00 8.17
C ILE A 88 -8.64 -10.03 9.26
N ASP A 89 -8.97 -10.64 10.40
CA ASP A 89 -8.08 -10.78 11.55
C ASP A 89 -7.43 -9.45 12.01
N GLU A 90 -8.25 -8.39 12.11
CA GLU A 90 -7.81 -7.03 12.49
C GLU A 90 -6.82 -6.36 11.53
N LEU A 91 -6.61 -6.92 10.32
CA LEU A 91 -5.70 -6.39 9.31
C LEU A 91 -6.42 -5.99 8.01
N CYS A 92 -5.99 -4.87 7.42
CA CYS A 92 -6.43 -4.44 6.10
C CYS A 92 -5.87 -5.41 5.04
N ILE A 93 -6.72 -5.95 4.17
CA ILE A 93 -6.29 -6.88 3.11
C ILE A 93 -6.75 -6.39 1.74
N ALA A 94 -6.09 -6.84 0.67
CA ALA A 94 -6.55 -6.57 -0.70
C ALA A 94 -7.87 -7.31 -1.00
N GLN A 95 -8.70 -6.74 -1.87
CA GLN A 95 -9.84 -7.48 -2.44
C GLN A 95 -9.36 -8.48 -3.49
N GLU A 96 -10.04 -9.61 -3.59
CA GLU A 96 -9.78 -10.62 -4.64
C GLU A 96 -10.66 -10.40 -5.88
N ASN A 97 -11.67 -9.54 -5.79
CA ASN A 97 -12.54 -9.21 -6.91
C ASN A 97 -11.72 -8.54 -8.01
N SER A 98 -11.76 -9.12 -9.20
CA SER A 98 -11.17 -8.56 -10.41
C SER A 98 -12.29 -8.22 -11.39
N PRO A 99 -12.04 -7.31 -12.37
CA PRO A 99 -12.94 -7.15 -13.50
C PRO A 99 -13.23 -8.52 -14.11
N SER A 100 -14.51 -8.85 -14.28
CA SER A 100 -14.90 -10.02 -15.05
C SER A 100 -14.98 -9.60 -16.52
N ASP A 101 -14.11 -10.17 -17.34
CA ASP A 101 -14.07 -9.96 -18.80
C ASP A 101 -15.10 -10.82 -19.54
N SER A 102 -16.10 -11.39 -18.86
CA SER A 102 -17.20 -12.07 -19.54
C SER A 102 -18.00 -11.05 -20.36
N GLU A 103 -17.70 -11.02 -21.66
CA GLU A 103 -18.54 -10.46 -22.71
C GLU A 103 -19.72 -11.44 -22.91
N ASP A 104 -20.92 -11.05 -22.44
CA ASP A 104 -22.16 -11.67 -22.88
C ASP A 104 -22.60 -11.07 -24.23
#